data_AF-A6RCG8-F1
#
_entry.id   AF-A6RCG8-F1
#
_cell.length_a   1.000
_cell.length_b   1.000
_cell.length_c   1.000
_cell.angle_alpha   90.00
_cell.angle_beta   90.00
_cell.angle_gamma   90.00
#
_symmetry.space_group_name_H-M   'P 1'
#
loop_
_entity.id
_entity.type
_entity.pdbx_description
1 polymer ?
#
loop_
_entity_poly.entity_id
_entity_poly.type
_entity_poly.pdbx_seq_one_letter_code
_entity_poly.pdbx_strand_id
1 'polypeptide(L)'
;MSYYFAILSPTDVPLFSLAFGTSKAGGDGVARFRFPDNAPYMNQFIVHASLDIVEELQWKSPSARKLAHRKLAAFPLPSSV
;
A
#
# COMPACT_ATOMS: atom_id res chain seq x y z
N MET A 1 -6.85 -1.67 19.04
CA MET A 1 -7.20 -1.45 17.62
C MET A 1 -6.21 -2.21 16.76
N SER A 2 -6.64 -2.78 15.64
CA SER A 2 -5.84 -3.69 14.82
C SER A 2 -5.58 -3.04 13.46
N TYR A 3 -4.35 -3.11 12.99
CA TYR A 3 -3.91 -2.51 11.74
C TYR A 3 -3.31 -3.56 10.82
N TYR A 4 -3.40 -3.29 9.52
CA TYR A 4 -2.78 -4.08 8.48
C TYR A 4 -1.94 -3.14 7.60
N PHE A 5 -0.67 -3.45 7.46
CA PHE A 5 0.27 -2.72 6.63
C PHE A 5 0.79 -3.64 5.53
N ALA A 6 0.83 -3.12 4.31
CA ALA A 6 1.36 -3.85 3.16
C ALA A 6 2.21 -2.91 2.29
N ILE A 7 3.31 -3.44 1.77
CA ILE A 7 4.11 -2.80 0.73
C ILE A 7 3.89 -3.58 -0.55
N LEU A 8 3.49 -2.87 -1.59
CA LEU A 8 3.17 -3.44 -2.88
C LEU A 8 4.27 -3.09 -3.90
N SER A 9 4.51 -4.03 -4.80
CA SER A 9 5.31 -3.80 -5.99
C SER A 9 4.53 -2.97 -7.03
N PRO A 10 5.21 -2.44 -8.07
CA PRO A 10 4.52 -1.77 -9.18
C PRO A 10 3.62 -2.67 -10.02
N THR A 11 3.67 -3.99 -9.82
CA THR A 11 2.81 -4.98 -10.49
C THR A 11 1.72 -5.51 -9.55
N ASP A 12 1.38 -4.73 -8.52
CA ASP A 12 0.35 -5.03 -7.50
C ASP A 12 0.58 -6.31 -6.68
N VAL A 13 1.78 -6.90 -6.76
CA VAL A 13 2.17 -8.04 -5.95
C VAL A 13 2.64 -7.56 -4.57
N PRO A 14 2.12 -8.10 -3.45
CA PRO A 14 2.59 -7.76 -2.12
C PRO A 14 4.01 -8.25 -1.88
N LEU A 15 4.91 -7.32 -1.57
CA LEU A 15 6.30 -7.61 -1.21
C LEU A 15 6.48 -7.81 0.30
N PHE A 16 5.62 -7.18 1.09
CA PHE A 16 5.64 -7.26 2.55
C PHE A 16 4.24 -7.07 3.11
N SER A 17 3.90 -7.80 4.17
CA SER A 17 2.67 -7.63 4.93
C SER A 17 2.92 -7.78 6.43
N LEU A 18 2.26 -6.95 7.22
CA LEU A 18 2.35 -6.95 8.68
C LEU A 18 0.99 -6.62 9.27
N ALA A 19 0.48 -7.51 10.11
CA ALA A 19 -0.65 -7.24 10.97
C ALA A 19 -0.15 -6.90 12.37
N PHE A 20 -0.51 -5.74 12.91
CA PHE A 20 -0.09 -5.31 14.25
C PHE A 20 -1.24 -4.66 15.02
N GLY A 21 -1.21 -4.81 16.33
CA GLY A 21 -2.17 -4.22 17.27
C GLY A 21 -1.64 -2.96 17.94
N THR A 22 -2.54 -2.14 18.47
CA THR A 22 -2.18 -1.05 19.38
C THR A 22 -1.76 -1.62 20.74
N SER A 23 -0.71 -1.08 21.33
CA SER A 23 -0.34 -1.31 22.73
C SER A 23 -1.49 -1.06 23.73
N LYS A 24 -2.42 -0.16 23.41
CA LYS A 24 -3.64 0.10 24.21
C LYS A 24 -4.65 -1.05 24.25
N ALA A 25 -4.58 -2.02 23.36
CA ALA A 25 -5.51 -3.15 23.28
C ALA A 25 -4.73 -4.45 23.43
N GLY A 26 -4.60 -4.93 24.67
CA GLY A 26 -3.96 -6.22 24.98
C GLY A 26 -2.47 -6.16 25.33
N GLY A 27 -1.76 -5.08 24.99
CA GLY A 27 -0.36 -4.87 25.40
C GLY A 27 0.69 -5.75 24.72
N ASP A 28 0.26 -6.73 23.91
CA ASP A 28 1.10 -7.72 23.22
C ASP A 28 1.47 -7.30 21.78
N GLY A 29 0.88 -6.22 21.26
CA GLY A 29 1.10 -5.74 19.89
C GLY A 29 0.50 -6.67 18.83
N VAL A 30 -0.29 -7.68 19.22
CA VAL A 30 -0.90 -8.64 18.30
C VAL A 30 -2.18 -8.04 17.72
N ALA A 31 -2.33 -8.12 16.40
CA ALA A 31 -3.57 -7.73 15.75
C ALA A 31 -4.69 -8.71 16.11
N ARG A 32 -5.75 -8.21 16.72
CA ARG A 32 -6.99 -8.95 17.00
C ARG A 32 -8.08 -8.44 16.09
N PHE A 33 -8.25 -9.07 14.93
CA PHE A 33 -9.35 -8.78 14.02
C PHE A 33 -10.65 -9.40 14.56
N ARG A 34 -11.81 -8.79 14.24
CA ARG A 34 -13.12 -9.29 14.66
C ARG A 34 -13.41 -10.70 14.09
N PHE A 35 -12.93 -10.98 12.89
CA PHE A 35 -13.09 -12.26 12.19
C PHE A 35 -11.70 -12.79 11.81
N PRO A 36 -11.01 -13.51 12.71
CA PRO A 36 -9.61 -13.90 12.51
C PRO A 36 -9.40 -14.80 11.29
N ASP A 37 -10.33 -15.71 11.01
CA ASP A 37 -10.22 -16.67 9.88
C ASP A 37 -10.40 -15.98 8.52
N ASN A 38 -11.25 -14.95 8.47
CA ASN A 38 -11.56 -14.21 7.24
C ASN A 38 -10.65 -12.98 7.04
N ALA A 39 -10.01 -12.50 8.11
CA ALA A 39 -9.11 -11.35 8.08
C ALA A 39 -8.05 -11.40 6.96
N PRO A 40 -7.30 -12.49 6.74
CA PRO A 40 -6.27 -12.51 5.70
C PRO A 40 -6.85 -12.29 4.29
N TYR A 41 -7.99 -12.91 3.97
CA TYR A 41 -8.65 -12.77 2.67
C TYR A 41 -9.25 -11.38 2.49
N MET A 42 -9.92 -10.85 3.52
CA MET A 42 -10.50 -9.52 3.50
C MET A 42 -9.43 -8.44 3.37
N ASN A 43 -8.31 -8.58 4.08
CA ASN A 43 -7.21 -7.62 4.02
C ASN A 43 -6.63 -7.54 2.61
N GLN A 44 -6.45 -8.68 1.92
CA GLN A 44 -6.01 -8.69 0.52
C GLN A 44 -7.01 -8.00 -0.39
N PHE A 45 -8.29 -8.32 -0.28
CA PHE A 45 -9.33 -7.67 -1.09
C PHE A 45 -9.39 -6.16 -0.88
N ILE A 46 -9.38 -5.71 0.37
CA ILE A 46 -9.44 -4.28 0.72
C ILE A 46 -8.21 -3.55 0.18
N VAL A 47 -7.02 -4.14 0.30
CA VAL A 47 -5.78 -3.53 -0.21
C VAL A 47 -5.82 -3.37 -1.73
N HIS A 48 -6.22 -4.39 -2.47
CA HIS A 48 -6.31 -4.31 -3.92
C HIS A 48 -7.37 -3.31 -4.38
N ALA A 49 -8.56 -3.30 -3.77
CA ALA A 49 -9.60 -2.33 -4.08
C ALA A 49 -9.20 -0.88 -3.74
N SER A 50 -8.27 -0.70 -2.80
CA SER A 50 -7.78 0.62 -2.41
C SER A 50 -6.74 1.18 -3.41
N LEU A 51 -6.13 0.34 -4.25
CA LEU A 51 -5.12 0.76 -5.22
C LEU A 51 -5.69 1.73 -6.25
N ASP A 52 -6.88 1.46 -6.79
CA ASP A 52 -7.54 2.31 -7.78
C ASP A 52 -7.74 3.74 -7.23
N ILE A 53 -8.15 3.85 -5.97
CA ILE A 53 -8.35 5.13 -5.29
C ILE A 53 -7.01 5.86 -5.11
N VAL A 54 -5.97 5.13 -4.69
CA VAL A 54 -4.63 5.70 -4.47
C VAL A 54 -4.02 6.16 -5.78
N GLU A 55 -4.18 5.41 -6.87
CA GLU A 55 -3.69 5.78 -8.19
C GLU A 55 -4.29 7.12 -8.63
N GLU A 56 -5.62 7.27 -8.57
CA GLU A 56 -6.30 8.51 -8.95
C GLU A 56 -5.79 9.71 -8.12
N LEU A 57 -5.58 9.52 -6.81
CA LEU A 57 -5.08 10.55 -5.91
C LEU A 57 -3.60 10.88 -6.16
N GLN A 58 -2.78 9.92 -6.59
CA GLN A 58 -1.38 10.16 -6.93
C GLN A 58 -1.23 11.14 -8.09
N TRP A 59 -2.11 11.06 -9.09
CA TRP A 59 -2.12 11.98 -10.22
C TRP A 59 -2.64 13.38 -9.85
N LYS A 60 -3.61 13.46 -8.92
CA LYS A 60 -4.26 14.71 -8.49
C LYS A 60 -3.48 15.49 -7.43
N SER A 61 -2.67 14.84 -6.59
CA SER A 61 -1.96 15.48 -5.47
C SER A 61 -0.53 15.91 -5.82
N PRO A 62 -0.15 17.20 -5.64
CA PRO A 62 1.22 17.69 -5.89
C PRO A 62 2.31 16.99 -5.06
N SER A 63 1.96 16.55 -3.84
CA SER A 63 2.90 15.89 -2.92
C SER A 63 3.25 14.47 -3.35
N ALA A 64 2.32 13.75 -3.97
CA ALA A 64 2.55 12.41 -4.54
C ALA A 64 3.30 12.48 -5.88
N ARG A 65 3.03 13.51 -6.70
CA ARG A 65 3.67 13.74 -8.00
C ARG A 65 5.18 13.92 -7.93
N LYS A 66 5.72 14.48 -6.84
CA LYS A 66 7.18 14.71 -6.68
C LYS A 66 8.00 13.42 -6.66
N LEU A 67 7.42 12.28 -6.30
CA LEU A 67 8.10 10.98 -6.36
C LEU A 67 8.01 10.34 -7.75
N ALA A 68 6.88 10.51 -8.46
CA ALA A 68 6.68 9.99 -9.81
C ALA A 68 7.59 10.66 -10.85
N HIS A 69 7.79 11.98 -10.75
CA HIS A 69 8.69 12.72 -11.65
C HIS A 69 10.17 12.30 -11.54
N ARG A 70 10.59 11.73 -10.40
CA ARG A 70 11.94 11.19 -10.21
C ARG A 70 12.16 9.87 -10.96
N LYS A 71 11.08 9.17 -11.34
CA LYS A 71 11.12 7.90 -12.08
C LYS A 71 11.13 8.11 -13.61
N LEU A 72 10.58 9.23 -14.10
CA LEU A 72 10.59 9.60 -15.53
C LEU A 72 11.92 10.23 -15.99
N ALA A 73 12.70 10.82 -15.10
CA ALA A 73 14.03 11.37 -15.45
C ALA A 73 15.09 10.29 -15.75
N ALA A 74 14.77 9.00 -15.55
CA ALA A 74 15.67 7.87 -15.82
C ALA A 74 15.42 7.19 -17.18
N PHE A 75 14.44 7.66 -17.97
CA PHE A 75 14.22 7.17 -19.34
C PHE A 75 14.93 8.12 -20.32
N PRO A 76 16.05 7.70 -20.94
CA PRO A 76 16.68 8.54 -21.96
C PRO A 76 15.71 8.65 -23.14
N LEU A 77 15.32 9.88 -23.49
CA LEU A 77 14.61 10.15 -24.72
C LEU A 77 15.44 9.59 -25.89
N PRO A 78 14.85 8.86 -26.85
CA PRO A 78 15.58 8.51 -28.07
C PRO A 78 15.93 9.82 -28.79
N SER A 79 17.23 10.07 -28.95
CA SER A 79 17.75 11.17 -29.74
C SER A 79 17.24 11.01 -31.18
N SER A 80 16.39 11.93 -31.62
CA SER A 80 16.00 12.05 -33.03
C SER A 80 17.22 12.45 -33.86
N VAL A 81 17.75 11.51 -34.63
CA VAL A 81 18.47 11.76 -35.90
C VAL A 81 17.92 10.79 -36.93
#